data_AF-A0A2V7RLG3-F1
#
_entry.id   AF-A0A2V7RLG3-F1
#
_cell.length_a   1.000
_cell.length_b   1.000
_cell.length_c   1.000
_cell.angle_alpha   90.00
_cell.angle_beta   90.00
_cell.angle_gamma   90.00
#
_symmetry.space_group_name_H-M   'P 1'
#
loop_
_entity.id
_entity.type
_entity.pdbx_description
1 polymer ?
#
loop_
_entity_poly.entity_id
_entity_poly.type
_entity_poly.pdbx_seq_one_letter_code
_entity_poly.pdbx_strand_id
1 'polypeptide(L)'
;MTKAAIANPGRKPGESETRRRGVTLLELVVTLALLALILGVSGLALASLRPTSRAEAEGRLRQARADAIRGGAAVRAESVLFLPDGRAVGEGVDPLTGTPRASR
;
A
#
# COMPACT_ATOMS: atom_id res chain seq x y z
N MET A 1 62.65 33.02 30.67
CA MET A 1 61.75 33.42 29.56
C MET A 1 62.59 33.28 28.29
N THR A 2 62.27 32.51 27.26
CA THR A 2 60.97 32.17 26.68
C THR A 2 61.06 30.81 25.96
N LYS A 3 59.95 30.09 26.01
CA LYS A 3 59.71 28.68 25.67
C LYS A 3 59.93 28.38 24.17
N ALA A 4 60.85 27.48 23.83
CA ALA A 4 60.94 26.92 22.49
C ALA A 4 59.80 25.90 22.32
N ALA A 5 58.87 26.21 21.41
CA ALA A 5 57.78 25.32 21.04
C ALA A 5 58.33 24.11 20.27
N ILE A 6 58.19 22.91 20.83
CA ILE A 6 58.43 21.66 20.12
C ILE A 6 57.24 21.46 19.17
N ALA A 7 57.40 21.93 17.94
CA ALA A 7 56.50 21.57 16.86
C ALA A 7 56.69 20.07 16.57
N ASN A 8 55.66 19.28 16.88
CA ASN A 8 55.64 17.84 16.61
C ASN A 8 55.46 17.62 15.09
N PRO A 9 56.48 17.14 14.34
CA PRO A 9 56.47 17.15 12.87
C PRO A 9 55.62 16.03 12.23
N GLY A 10 54.69 15.42 12.98
CA GLY A 10 54.06 14.16 12.58
C GLY A 10 52.64 14.23 12.01
N ARG A 11 51.93 15.36 12.06
CA ARG A 11 50.49 15.37 11.69
C ARG A 11 50.27 15.90 10.27
N LYS A 12 50.13 14.99 9.31
CA LYS A 12 49.59 15.31 7.98
C LYS A 12 48.08 15.62 8.11
N PRO A 13 47.60 16.79 7.67
CA PRO A 13 46.17 17.07 7.57
C PRO A 13 45.66 16.49 6.25
N GLY A 14 44.93 15.37 6.30
CA GLY A 14 44.32 14.84 5.06
C GLY A 14 43.87 13.39 5.07
N GLU A 15 44.23 12.58 6.06
CA GLU A 15 43.73 11.21 6.13
C GLU A 15 42.39 11.17 6.87
N SER A 16 41.31 11.44 6.13
CA SER A 16 40.00 10.86 6.44
C SER A 16 40.15 9.36 6.29
N GLU A 17 40.66 8.73 7.34
CA GLU A 17 40.73 7.29 7.49
C GLU A 17 39.29 6.77 7.35
N THR A 18 38.94 6.31 6.16
CA THR A 18 37.69 5.59 5.90
C THR A 18 37.87 4.25 6.59
N ARG A 19 37.67 4.27 7.90
CA ARG A 19 37.78 3.12 8.79
C ARG A 19 36.79 2.09 8.27
N ARG A 20 37.29 1.09 7.54
CA ARG A 20 36.49 -0.04 7.06
C ARG A 20 35.96 -0.76 8.30
N ARG A 21 34.72 -0.46 8.69
CA ARG A 21 34.03 -1.19 9.75
C ARG A 21 33.65 -2.55 9.17
N GLY A 22 34.11 -3.62 9.81
CA GLY A 22 33.64 -4.97 9.51
C GLY A 22 32.26 -5.20 10.11
N VAL A 23 31.46 -6.04 9.46
CA VAL A 23 30.17 -6.53 9.96
C VAL A 23 30.38 -7.92 10.52
N THR A 24 29.77 -8.23 11.67
CA THR A 24 29.89 -9.59 12.24
C THR A 24 28.97 -10.57 11.53
N LEU A 25 29.32 -11.86 11.53
CA LEU A 25 28.41 -12.91 11.01
C LEU A 25 27.06 -12.90 11.75
N LEU A 26 27.10 -12.68 13.08
CA LEU A 26 25.90 -12.56 13.89
C LEU A 26 25.03 -11.38 13.45
N GLU A 27 25.63 -10.22 13.21
CA GLU A 27 24.92 -9.02 12.74
C GLU A 27 24.26 -9.27 11.37
N LEU A 28 24.94 -9.97 10.46
CA LEU A 28 24.37 -10.40 9.19
C LEU A 28 23.16 -11.32 9.38
N VAL A 29 23.26 -12.34 10.24
CA VAL A 29 22.15 -13.27 10.53
C VAL A 29 20.96 -12.54 11.13
N VAL A 30 21.20 -11.67 12.13
CA VAL A 30 20.15 -10.86 12.77
C VAL A 30 19.47 -9.95 11.74
N THR A 31 20.25 -9.28 10.89
CA THR A 31 19.72 -8.39 9.86
C THR A 31 18.84 -9.16 8.85
N LEU A 32 19.29 -10.34 8.41
CA LEU A 32 18.51 -11.19 7.50
C LEU A 32 17.24 -11.71 8.17
N ALA A 33 17.29 -12.09 9.45
CA ALA A 33 16.11 -12.53 10.19
C ALA A 33 15.07 -11.41 10.33
N LEU A 34 15.50 -10.19 10.66
CA LEU A 34 14.62 -9.02 10.73
C LEU A 34 14.04 -8.68 9.34
N LEU A 35 14.85 -8.72 8.29
CA LEU A 35 14.38 -8.47 6.93
C LEU A 35 13.34 -9.51 6.51
N ALA A 36 13.59 -10.80 6.76
CA ALA A 36 12.64 -11.87 6.47
C ALA A 36 11.33 -11.70 7.24
N LEU A 37 11.39 -11.31 8.51
CA LEU A 37 10.19 -11.03 9.31
C LEU A 37 9.38 -9.87 8.73
N ILE A 38 10.03 -8.75 8.41
CA ILE A 38 9.38 -7.57 7.83
C ILE A 38 8.72 -7.93 6.50
N LEU A 39 9.43 -8.64 5.62
CA LEU A 39 8.90 -9.07 4.33
C LEU A 39 7.74 -10.07 4.50
N GLY A 40 7.85 -11.01 5.44
CA GLY A 40 6.80 -11.97 5.74
C GLY A 40 5.51 -11.31 6.21
N VAL A 41 5.60 -10.39 7.18
CA VAL A 41 4.44 -9.64 7.69
C VAL A 41 3.86 -8.73 6.60
N SER A 42 4.71 -8.02 5.87
CA SER A 42 4.28 -7.14 4.77
C SER A 42 3.57 -7.91 3.67
N GLY A 43 4.10 -9.08 3.30
CA GLY A 43 3.49 -9.95 2.29
C GLY A 43 2.13 -10.48 2.72
N LEU A 44 1.98 -10.88 3.99
CA LEU A 44 0.71 -11.34 4.54
C LEU A 44 -0.33 -10.22 4.57
N ALA A 45 0.07 -9.01 4.96
CA ALA A 45 -0.79 -7.84 4.94
C ALA A 45 -1.27 -7.49 3.52
N LEU A 46 -0.38 -7.52 2.52
CA LEU A 46 -0.75 -7.29 1.12
C LEU A 46 -1.66 -8.39 0.58
N ALA A 47 -1.41 -9.66 0.92
CA ALA A 47 -2.30 -10.76 0.54
C ALA A 47 -3.70 -10.62 1.16
N SER A 48 -3.80 -10.05 2.37
CA SER A 48 -5.09 -9.74 3.01
C SER A 48 -5.87 -8.63 2.30
N LEU A 49 -5.21 -7.77 1.51
CA LEU A 49 -5.86 -6.72 0.73
C LEU A 49 -6.38 -7.21 -0.62
N ARG A 50 -6.17 -8.50 -0.97
CA ARG A 50 -6.58 -9.04 -2.26
C ARG A 50 -8.10 -8.84 -2.44
N PRO A 51 -8.53 -8.19 -3.54
CA PRO A 51 -9.94 -7.96 -3.79
C PRO A 51 -10.69 -9.29 -3.72
N THR A 52 -11.70 -9.35 -2.87
CA THR A 52 -12.63 -10.47 -2.89
C THR A 52 -13.52 -10.33 -4.11
N SER A 53 -14.04 -11.44 -4.64
CA SER A 53 -15.03 -11.42 -5.74
C SER A 53 -16.21 -10.49 -5.46
N ARG A 54 -16.57 -10.32 -4.18
CA ARG A 54 -17.57 -9.37 -3.70
C ARG A 54 -17.16 -7.92 -3.91
N ALA A 55 -15.93 -7.53 -3.55
CA ALA A 55 -15.44 -6.17 -3.75
C ALA A 55 -15.37 -5.80 -5.24
N GLU A 56 -15.03 -6.75 -6.09
CA GLU A 56 -15.03 -6.58 -7.55
C GLU A 56 -16.46 -6.42 -8.09
N ALA A 57 -17.42 -7.22 -7.61
CA ALA A 57 -18.83 -7.08 -7.97
C ALA A 57 -19.40 -5.72 -7.54
N GLU A 58 -19.10 -5.28 -6.31
CA GLU A 58 -19.47 -3.94 -5.83
C GLU A 58 -18.85 -2.83 -6.67
N GLY A 59 -17.59 -3.00 -7.10
CA GLY A 59 -16.92 -2.08 -8.03
C GLY A 59 -17.64 -1.96 -9.37
N ARG A 60 -18.04 -3.10 -9.96
CA ARG A 60 -18.80 -3.15 -11.22
C ARG A 60 -20.16 -2.45 -11.10
N LEU A 61 -20.87 -2.64 -9.99
CA LEU A 61 -22.14 -1.95 -9.72
C LEU A 61 -21.95 -0.42 -9.58
N ARG A 62 -20.91 0.01 -8.84
CA ARG A 62 -20.59 1.45 -8.70
C ARG A 62 -20.23 2.09 -10.03
N GLN A 63 -19.48 1.38 -10.88
CA GLN A 63 -19.11 1.87 -12.20
C GLN A 63 -20.34 1.99 -13.11
N ALA A 64 -21.19 0.97 -13.18
CA ALA A 64 -22.42 1.01 -13.95
C ALA A 64 -23.35 2.17 -13.54
N ARG A 65 -23.44 2.45 -12.24
CA ARG A 65 -24.16 3.62 -11.72
C ARG A 65 -23.54 4.93 -12.19
N ALA A 66 -22.22 5.07 -12.10
CA ALA A 66 -21.52 6.26 -12.55
C ALA A 66 -21.71 6.49 -14.06
N ASP A 67 -21.69 5.42 -14.84
CA ASP A 67 -21.92 5.46 -16.28
C ASP A 67 -23.37 5.85 -16.62
N ALA A 68 -24.35 5.38 -15.84
CA ALA A 68 -25.76 5.77 -16.04
C ALA A 68 -25.98 7.27 -15.76
N ILE A 69 -25.39 7.78 -14.69
CA ILE A 69 -25.48 9.21 -14.32
C ILE A 69 -24.76 10.07 -15.35
N ARG A 70 -23.53 9.70 -15.72
CA ARG A 70 -22.70 10.50 -16.65
C ARG A 70 -23.24 10.45 -18.07
N GLY A 71 -23.70 9.27 -18.51
CA GLY A 71 -24.24 9.05 -19.85
C GLY A 71 -25.69 9.50 -20.02
N GLY A 72 -26.41 9.78 -18.93
CA GLY A 72 -27.82 10.16 -18.97
C GLY A 72 -28.75 9.04 -19.45
N ALA A 73 -28.26 7.80 -19.52
CA ALA A 73 -28.99 6.63 -20.02
C ALA A 73 -28.96 5.51 -18.99
N ALA A 74 -30.00 4.67 -18.98
CA ALA A 74 -30.04 3.55 -18.06
C ALA A 74 -28.96 2.51 -18.42
N VAL A 75 -28.23 2.02 -17.41
CA VAL A 75 -27.18 1.01 -17.56
C VAL A 75 -27.51 -0.21 -16.74
N ARG A 76 -27.47 -1.40 -17.35
CA ARG A 76 -27.68 -2.67 -16.66
C ARG A 76 -26.35 -3.29 -16.26
N ALA A 77 -26.24 -3.73 -15.01
CA ALA A 77 -25.15 -4.56 -14.52
C ALA A 77 -25.73 -5.70 -13.68
N GLU A 78 -25.39 -6.93 -14.04
CA GLU A 78 -25.96 -8.14 -13.42
C GLU A 78 -27.50 -8.12 -13.49
N SER A 79 -28.19 -8.30 -12.35
CA SER A 79 -29.66 -8.22 -12.24
C SER A 79 -30.17 -6.80 -11.93
N VAL A 80 -29.31 -5.79 -11.91
CA VAL A 80 -29.62 -4.42 -11.48
C VAL A 80 -29.62 -3.47 -12.67
N LEU A 81 -30.67 -2.65 -12.78
CA LEU A 81 -30.76 -1.54 -13.71
C LEU A 81 -30.50 -0.23 -12.95
N PHE A 82 -29.45 0.49 -13.33
CA PHE A 82 -29.18 1.84 -12.84
C PHE A 82 -29.82 2.86 -13.78
N LEU A 83 -30.58 3.78 -13.20
CA LEU A 83 -31.24 4.87 -13.89
C LEU A 83 -30.32 6.11 -13.95
N PRO A 84 -30.60 7.07 -14.86
CA PRO A 84 -29.81 8.31 -14.98
C PRO A 84 -29.81 9.19 -13.72
N ASP A 85 -30.83 9.04 -12.86
CA ASP A 85 -30.93 9.72 -11.56
C ASP A 85 -30.08 9.05 -10.46
N GLY A 86 -29.37 7.97 -10.79
CA GLY A 86 -28.53 7.21 -9.89
C GLY A 86 -29.28 6.23 -9.00
N ARG A 87 -30.58 5.99 -9.23
CA ARG A 87 -31.34 4.94 -8.54
C ARG A 87 -31.11 3.57 -9.18
N ALA A 88 -31.17 2.55 -8.35
CA ALA A 88 -31.10 1.15 -8.77
C ALA A 88 -32.51 0.51 -8.77
N VAL A 89 -32.76 -0.34 -9.76
CA VAL A 89 -33.98 -1.15 -9.89
C VAL A 89 -33.58 -2.61 -10.07
N GLY A 90 -34.07 -3.48 -9.20
CA GLY A 90 -33.80 -4.92 -9.22
C GLY A 90 -34.55 -5.62 -8.09
N GLU A 91 -34.81 -6.91 -8.25
CA GLU A 91 -35.49 -7.70 -7.22
C GLU A 91 -34.60 -7.84 -5.98
N GLY A 92 -35.15 -7.50 -4.81
CA GLY A 92 -34.40 -7.60 -3.55
C GLY A 92 -33.20 -6.66 -3.46
N VAL A 93 -33.14 -5.61 -4.26
CA VAL A 93 -31.98 -4.69 -4.33
C VAL A 93 -32.28 -3.37 -3.61
N ASP A 94 -31.27 -2.79 -2.96
CA ASP A 94 -31.36 -1.46 -2.38
C ASP A 94 -31.36 -0.38 -3.51
N PRO A 95 -32.39 0.48 -3.60
CA PRO A 95 -32.48 1.52 -4.62
C PRO A 95 -31.36 2.56 -4.59
N LEU A 96 -30.65 2.73 -3.47
CA LEU A 96 -29.58 3.74 -3.34
C LEU A 96 -28.21 3.20 -3.74
N THR A 97 -27.97 1.91 -3.54
CA THR A 97 -26.63 1.31 -3.70
C THR A 97 -26.57 0.26 -4.81
N GLY A 98 -27.70 -0.32 -5.22
CA GLY A 98 -27.72 -1.46 -6.13
C GLY A 98 -27.27 -2.77 -5.50
N THR A 99 -27.01 -2.81 -4.19
CA THR A 99 -26.60 -4.05 -3.51
C THR A 99 -27.80 -4.91 -3.13
N PRO A 100 -27.69 -6.24 -3.13
CA PRO A 100 -28.73 -7.12 -2.58
C PRO A 100 -29.04 -6.72 -1.13
N ARG A 101 -30.32 -6.50 -0.82
CA ARG A 101 -30.80 -6.40 0.56
C ARG A 101 -30.64 -7.78 1.18
N ALA A 102 -30.00 -7.84 2.36
CA ALA A 102 -29.98 -9.07 3.12
C ALA A 102 -31.43 -9.53 3.33
N SER A 103 -31.76 -10.73 2.87
CA SER A 103 -33.02 -11.38 3.19
C SER A 103 -33.09 -11.52 4.71
N ARG A 104 -34.12 -10.94 5.31
CA ARG A 104 -34.42 -11.11 6.73
C ARG A 104 -35.05 -12.47 6.98
#